data_AF-A0AAU0ZQ56-F1
#
_entry.id   AF-A0AAU0ZQ56-F1
#
_cell.length_a   1.000
_cell.length_b   1.000
_cell.length_c   1.000
_cell.angle_alpha   90.00
_cell.angle_beta   90.00
_cell.angle_gamma   90.00
#
_symmetry.space_group_name_H-M   'P 1'
#
loop_
_entity.id
_entity.type
_entity.pdbx_description
1 polymer ?
#
loop_
_entity_poly.entity_id
_entity_poly.type
_entity_poly.pdbx_seq_one_letter_code
_entity_poly.pdbx_strand_id
1 'polypeptide(L)'
;MEQRQGGAAMVALRKRGNAPTRKPEVWTPDLLEKVAWRVKAANEPFRGVGTSDGIRPGLFPLRDTGADVRKVYRAAEDYLAGLTEKQLADGRFPVDDVSWRHWNNGARYFLRHGICLEELDETQRERAMAVVRESLSADGYGQMVDLMHLNLTIGELSGNEEGLNEWLYWFSVYGEPENGGPWGWQLDGHHVNVNCVFVGDQMVLTPSFLGAEPVIAGSGKYAGSVAFRHEEALGQELFTDLGPKQRERAVIADTLPAELFVGAFRDNYELDYRGLPLSGMTPGQRGTALQLLGRYVNRAGDHHARVRMEEVLAHEGDTHFAWAGDPDGTFYYRFHSPVILVEFEHMPGVIFGNDHPSRRHIHTIVRTPNAGDYGADLLRQHHERHHRPGTTDHERTRREK
;
A
#
# COMPACT_ATOMS: atom_id res chain seq x y z
N MET A 1 -7.18 35.19 36.52
CA MET A 1 -7.76 35.84 35.33
C MET A 1 -7.33 35.00 34.13
N GLU A 2 -8.30 34.28 33.58
CA GLU A 2 -8.36 33.61 32.26
C GLU A 2 -7.18 32.75 31.79
N GLN A 3 -7.30 31.45 32.05
CA GLN A 3 -6.83 30.40 31.15
C GLN A 3 -7.61 30.50 29.83
N ARG A 4 -6.92 30.78 28.73
CA ARG A 4 -7.47 30.60 27.38
C ARG A 4 -7.61 29.10 27.10
N GLN A 5 -8.82 28.58 27.29
CA GLN A 5 -9.25 27.36 26.61
C GLN A 5 -9.34 27.69 25.11
N GLY A 6 -8.28 27.36 24.36
CA GLY A 6 -8.33 27.33 22.91
C GLY A 6 -9.20 26.14 22.48
N GLY A 7 -10.50 26.34 22.38
CA GLY A 7 -11.39 25.38 21.71
C GLY A 7 -10.91 25.21 20.27
N ALA A 8 -10.48 24.00 19.92
CA ALA A 8 -10.27 23.63 18.53
C ALA A 8 -11.62 23.80 17.82
N ALA A 9 -11.75 24.81 16.96
CA ALA A 9 -12.93 24.98 16.13
C ALA A 9 -13.14 23.67 15.35
N MET A 10 -14.29 23.02 15.53
CA MET A 10 -14.66 21.86 14.72
C MET A 10 -14.65 22.28 13.26
N VAL A 11 -13.72 21.75 12.47
CA VAL A 11 -13.71 22.01 11.03
C VAL A 11 -14.95 21.34 10.44
N ALA A 12 -15.78 22.15 9.77
CA ALA A 12 -17.01 21.69 9.18
C ALA A 12 -16.77 20.59 8.13
N LEU A 13 -17.70 19.66 8.02
CA LEU A 13 -17.70 18.65 6.96
C LEU A 13 -17.99 19.30 5.61
N ARG A 14 -17.31 18.80 4.57
CA ARG A 14 -17.51 19.22 3.18
C ARG A 14 -18.82 18.64 2.66
N LYS A 15 -19.72 19.49 2.17
CA LYS A 15 -20.90 19.03 1.42
C LYS A 15 -20.44 18.59 0.03
N ARG A 16 -20.54 17.29 -0.27
CA ARG A 16 -20.26 16.73 -1.59
C ARG A 16 -21.49 16.00 -2.12
N GLY A 17 -21.56 15.84 -3.45
CA GLY A 17 -22.54 14.95 -4.05
C GLY A 17 -22.21 13.48 -3.75
N ASN A 18 -23.25 12.64 -3.77
CA ASN A 18 -23.15 11.19 -3.53
C ASN A 18 -22.60 10.49 -4.78
N ALA A 19 -21.31 10.65 -5.04
CA ALA A 19 -20.66 9.82 -6.05
C ALA A 19 -20.76 8.35 -5.62
N PRO A 20 -21.07 7.43 -6.54
CA PRO A 20 -21.32 6.04 -6.21
C PRO A 20 -20.04 5.41 -5.62
N THR A 21 -20.16 4.75 -4.49
CA THR A 21 -19.08 3.97 -3.86
C THR A 21 -19.16 2.48 -4.23
N ARG A 22 -20.32 2.05 -4.73
CA ARG A 22 -20.56 0.74 -5.37
C ARG A 22 -20.70 0.90 -6.88
N LYS A 23 -20.76 -0.24 -7.59
CA LYS A 23 -20.92 -0.26 -9.04
C LYS A 23 -22.20 0.50 -9.42
N PRO A 24 -22.10 1.59 -10.20
CA PRO A 24 -23.28 2.37 -10.53
C PRO A 24 -24.13 1.68 -11.58
N GLU A 25 -25.44 1.85 -11.47
CA GLU A 25 -26.39 1.48 -12.54
C GLU A 25 -26.24 2.40 -13.76
N VAL A 26 -25.88 3.67 -13.52
CA VAL A 26 -25.73 4.70 -14.56
C VAL A 26 -24.29 5.19 -14.61
N TRP A 27 -23.66 5.03 -15.78
CA TRP A 27 -22.33 5.54 -16.07
C TRP A 27 -22.42 6.91 -16.75
N THR A 28 -22.16 7.98 -16.00
CA THR A 28 -22.15 9.35 -16.55
C THR A 28 -20.90 9.58 -17.41
N PRO A 29 -20.92 10.55 -18.36
CA PRO A 29 -19.73 10.91 -19.14
C PRO A 29 -18.51 11.22 -18.28
N ASP A 30 -18.67 11.99 -17.21
CA ASP A 30 -17.58 12.32 -16.27
C ASP A 30 -17.00 11.08 -15.57
N LEU A 31 -17.84 10.09 -15.26
CA LEU A 31 -17.38 8.86 -14.64
C LEU A 31 -16.66 7.97 -15.65
N LEU A 32 -17.16 7.89 -16.88
CA LEU A 32 -16.53 7.17 -17.98
C LEU A 32 -15.15 7.76 -18.31
N GLU A 33 -15.02 9.09 -18.35
CA GLU A 33 -13.72 9.74 -18.56
C GLU A 33 -12.73 9.42 -17.43
N LYS A 34 -13.20 9.47 -16.18
CA LYS A 34 -12.39 9.08 -15.02
C LYS A 34 -11.96 7.62 -15.06
N VAL A 35 -12.78 6.73 -15.59
CA VAL A 35 -12.41 5.32 -15.77
C VAL A 35 -11.46 5.13 -16.96
N ALA A 36 -11.70 5.82 -18.07
CA ALA A 36 -10.97 5.61 -19.33
C ALA A 36 -9.46 5.83 -19.19
N TRP A 37 -9.02 6.92 -18.56
CA TRP A 37 -7.58 7.17 -18.39
C TRP A 37 -6.93 6.16 -17.43
N ARG A 38 -7.67 5.69 -16.41
CA ARG A 38 -7.22 4.68 -15.45
C ARG A 38 -7.00 3.33 -16.12
N VAL A 39 -7.96 2.92 -16.94
CA VAL A 39 -7.84 1.72 -17.78
C VAL A 39 -6.65 1.85 -18.72
N LYS A 40 -6.44 3.02 -19.34
CA LYS A 40 -5.27 3.25 -20.18
C LYS A 40 -3.97 3.09 -19.40
N ALA A 41 -3.84 3.72 -18.23
CA ALA A 41 -2.65 3.65 -17.39
C ALA A 41 -2.35 2.21 -16.89
N ALA A 42 -3.38 1.46 -16.48
CA ALA A 42 -3.23 0.08 -16.04
C ALA A 42 -2.86 -0.87 -17.18
N ASN A 43 -3.32 -0.62 -18.41
CA ASN A 43 -3.01 -1.44 -19.58
C ASN A 43 -1.63 -1.18 -20.20
N GLU A 44 -0.91 -0.12 -19.80
CA GLU A 44 0.48 0.04 -20.21
C GLU A 44 1.32 -1.13 -19.68
N PRO A 45 2.19 -1.76 -20.51
CA PRO A 45 3.04 -2.85 -20.05
C PRO A 45 3.78 -2.48 -18.77
N PHE A 46 3.69 -3.34 -17.76
CA PHE A 46 4.29 -3.06 -16.46
C PHE A 46 5.83 -3.05 -16.58
N ARG A 47 6.41 -1.93 -16.18
CA ARG A 47 7.87 -1.74 -15.98
C ARG A 47 8.19 -1.57 -14.50
N GLY A 48 7.26 -1.04 -13.71
CA GLY A 48 7.51 -0.60 -12.34
C GLY A 48 8.11 0.81 -12.29
N VAL A 49 8.10 1.39 -11.09
CA VAL A 49 8.71 2.71 -10.82
C VAL A 49 10.21 2.61 -11.08
N GLY A 50 10.75 3.52 -11.89
CA GLY A 50 12.17 3.55 -12.26
C GLY A 50 12.72 4.98 -12.28
N THR A 51 13.99 5.13 -12.61
CA THR A 51 14.61 6.44 -12.83
C THR A 51 14.67 6.76 -14.33
N SER A 52 15.12 7.96 -14.67
CA SER A 52 15.43 8.36 -16.05
C SER A 52 16.51 7.47 -16.71
N ASP A 53 17.35 6.81 -15.90
CA ASP A 53 18.33 5.80 -16.37
C ASP A 53 17.67 4.44 -16.69
N GLY A 54 16.38 4.27 -16.38
CA GLY A 54 15.61 3.06 -16.63
C GLY A 54 15.45 2.15 -15.40
N ILE A 55 15.13 0.88 -15.65
CA ILE A 55 14.93 -0.15 -14.62
C ILE A 55 16.25 -0.86 -14.36
N ARG A 56 16.65 -0.94 -13.08
CA ARG A 56 17.84 -1.69 -12.65
C ARG A 56 17.51 -3.17 -12.46
N PRO A 57 18.06 -4.09 -13.28
CA PRO A 57 17.77 -5.52 -13.17
C PRO A 57 18.53 -6.17 -12.01
N GLY A 58 18.10 -7.38 -11.61
CA GLY A 58 18.84 -8.26 -10.71
C GLY A 58 18.82 -7.85 -9.23
N LEU A 59 17.89 -6.98 -8.83
CA LEU A 59 17.75 -6.53 -7.45
C LEU A 59 16.98 -7.51 -6.56
N PHE A 60 16.10 -8.32 -7.14
CA PHE A 60 15.18 -9.20 -6.41
C PHE A 60 15.36 -10.66 -6.84
N PRO A 61 16.50 -11.32 -6.54
CA PRO A 61 16.71 -12.70 -6.96
C PRO A 61 15.66 -13.63 -6.32
N LEU A 62 15.03 -14.47 -7.13
CA LEU A 62 14.14 -15.52 -6.65
C LEU A 62 14.94 -16.57 -5.88
N ARG A 63 14.60 -16.76 -4.61
CA ARG A 63 15.30 -17.61 -3.65
C ARG A 63 14.37 -18.11 -2.55
N ASP A 64 14.76 -19.20 -1.90
CA ASP A 64 14.13 -19.61 -0.66
C ASP A 64 14.57 -18.66 0.47
N THR A 65 13.60 -18.16 1.23
CA THR A 65 13.81 -17.25 2.35
C THR A 65 13.80 -17.98 3.70
N GLY A 66 13.27 -19.19 3.75
CA GLY A 66 13.06 -19.99 4.96
C GLY A 66 11.81 -19.56 5.77
N ALA A 67 10.89 -18.80 5.17
CA ALA A 67 9.69 -18.33 5.84
C ALA A 67 8.64 -19.44 5.97
N ASP A 68 7.99 -19.55 7.13
CA ASP A 68 6.85 -20.47 7.28
C ASP A 68 5.56 -19.82 6.75
N VAL A 69 5.21 -20.13 5.51
CA VAL A 69 4.00 -19.64 4.84
C VAL A 69 2.79 -20.58 4.96
N ARG A 70 2.91 -21.70 5.70
CA ARG A 70 1.84 -22.73 5.74
C ARG A 70 0.52 -22.18 6.28
N LYS A 71 0.56 -21.25 7.24
CA LYS A 71 -0.65 -20.66 7.83
C LYS A 71 -1.40 -19.79 6.83
N VAL A 72 -0.69 -18.93 6.10
CA VAL A 72 -1.31 -18.03 5.12
C VAL A 72 -1.86 -18.81 3.91
N TYR A 73 -1.17 -19.86 3.46
CA TYR A 73 -1.68 -20.74 2.40
C TYR A 73 -2.96 -21.46 2.85
N ARG A 74 -2.98 -22.04 4.05
CA ARG A 74 -4.19 -22.66 4.62
C ARG A 74 -5.34 -21.66 4.77
N ALA A 75 -5.06 -20.44 5.23
CA ALA A 75 -6.09 -19.41 5.33
C ALA A 75 -6.69 -19.06 3.96
N ALA A 76 -5.86 -19.01 2.91
CA ALA A 76 -6.32 -18.78 1.54
C ALA A 76 -7.15 -19.96 1.01
N GLU A 77 -6.70 -21.19 1.22
CA GLU A 77 -7.45 -22.42 0.90
C GLU A 77 -8.82 -22.45 1.61
N ASP A 78 -8.84 -22.17 2.92
CA ASP A 78 -10.07 -22.14 3.71
C ASP A 78 -11.04 -21.05 3.24
N TYR A 79 -10.52 -19.88 2.88
CA TYR A 79 -11.31 -18.80 2.29
C TYR A 79 -11.94 -19.24 0.96
N LEU A 80 -11.14 -19.72 0.01
CA LEU A 80 -11.62 -20.15 -1.31
C LEU A 80 -12.62 -21.32 -1.21
N ALA A 81 -12.37 -22.29 -0.35
CA ALA A 81 -13.28 -23.41 -0.10
C ALA A 81 -14.62 -22.99 0.54
N GLY A 82 -14.67 -21.81 1.16
CA GLY A 82 -15.88 -21.23 1.74
C GLY A 82 -16.73 -20.42 0.77
N LEU A 83 -16.27 -20.21 -0.47
CA LEU A 83 -16.98 -19.40 -1.47
C LEU A 83 -17.90 -20.26 -2.34
N THR A 84 -19.01 -19.66 -2.78
CA THR A 84 -19.86 -20.22 -3.84
C THR A 84 -19.16 -20.14 -5.21
N GLU A 85 -19.62 -20.90 -6.20
CA GLU A 85 -19.09 -20.83 -7.58
C GLU A 85 -19.11 -19.41 -8.15
N LYS A 86 -20.19 -18.66 -7.89
CA LYS A 86 -20.30 -17.26 -8.30
C LYS A 86 -19.26 -16.38 -7.62
N GLN A 87 -19.09 -16.52 -6.29
CA GLN A 87 -18.11 -15.77 -5.53
C GLN A 87 -16.68 -16.10 -5.98
N LEU A 88 -16.37 -17.37 -6.27
CA LEU A 88 -15.09 -17.76 -6.86
C LEU A 88 -14.84 -17.07 -8.20
N ALA A 89 -15.84 -17.01 -9.08
CA ALA A 89 -15.73 -16.32 -10.36
C ALA A 89 -15.55 -14.80 -10.23
N ASP A 90 -16.12 -14.18 -9.20
CA ASP A 90 -16.00 -12.74 -8.94
C ASP A 90 -14.71 -12.38 -8.17
N GLY A 91 -14.15 -13.31 -7.40
CA GLY A 91 -13.06 -13.07 -6.45
C GLY A 91 -11.69 -13.65 -6.82
N ARG A 92 -11.62 -14.56 -7.79
CA ARG A 92 -10.37 -15.23 -8.20
C ARG A 92 -9.97 -14.81 -9.61
N PHE A 93 -8.70 -14.42 -9.76
CA PHE A 93 -8.13 -13.93 -11.00
C PHE A 93 -6.84 -14.69 -11.37
N PRO A 94 -6.46 -14.73 -12.66
CA PRO A 94 -5.12 -15.13 -13.08
C PRO A 94 -4.03 -14.27 -12.40
N VAL A 95 -2.84 -14.84 -12.20
CA VAL A 95 -1.73 -14.13 -11.51
C VAL A 95 -1.22 -12.90 -12.28
N ASP A 96 -1.47 -12.83 -13.58
CA ASP A 96 -1.08 -11.74 -14.48
C ASP A 96 -2.26 -10.81 -14.85
N ASP A 97 -3.40 -10.93 -14.16
CA ASP A 97 -4.58 -10.12 -14.45
C ASP A 97 -4.33 -8.62 -14.17
N VAL A 98 -4.68 -7.78 -15.15
CA VAL A 98 -4.46 -6.33 -15.10
C VAL A 98 -5.23 -5.64 -13.97
N SER A 99 -6.30 -6.25 -13.47
CA SER A 99 -7.08 -5.72 -12.36
C SER A 99 -6.27 -5.51 -11.09
N TRP A 100 -5.15 -6.23 -10.92
CA TRP A 100 -4.23 -5.99 -9.81
C TRP A 100 -3.71 -4.54 -9.75
N ARG A 101 -3.72 -3.84 -10.89
CA ARG A 101 -3.29 -2.44 -11.07
C ARG A 101 -4.45 -1.43 -11.07
N HIS A 102 -5.67 -1.88 -10.83
CA HIS A 102 -6.88 -1.04 -10.81
C HIS A 102 -7.18 -0.35 -9.47
N TRP A 103 -6.38 -0.64 -8.44
CA TRP A 103 -6.59 -0.11 -7.12
C TRP A 103 -6.58 1.42 -7.08
N ASN A 104 -7.33 1.98 -6.14
CA ASN A 104 -7.37 3.42 -5.89
C ASN A 104 -7.81 3.69 -4.46
N ASN A 105 -7.33 4.81 -3.90
CA ASN A 105 -7.54 5.16 -2.49
C ASN A 105 -8.82 5.96 -2.21
N GLY A 106 -9.54 6.45 -3.23
CA GLY A 106 -10.75 7.26 -3.03
C GLY A 106 -11.99 6.39 -2.82
N ALA A 107 -13.00 6.88 -2.11
CA ALA A 107 -14.23 6.11 -1.86
C ALA A 107 -15.07 5.81 -3.12
N ARG A 108 -14.86 6.54 -4.22
CA ARG A 108 -15.66 6.39 -5.44
C ARG A 108 -15.39 5.07 -6.15
N TYR A 109 -16.43 4.50 -6.74
CA TYR A 109 -16.32 3.33 -7.60
C TYR A 109 -15.75 3.72 -8.97
N PHE A 110 -14.55 3.26 -9.27
CA PHE A 110 -13.95 3.38 -10.60
C PHE A 110 -13.74 2.01 -11.24
N LEU A 111 -12.85 1.21 -10.66
CA LEU A 111 -12.42 -0.09 -11.18
C LEU A 111 -12.28 -1.13 -10.04
N ARG A 112 -13.20 -1.09 -9.06
CA ARG A 112 -13.23 -2.12 -8.00
C ARG A 112 -13.48 -3.49 -8.62
N HIS A 113 -12.82 -4.49 -8.09
CA HIS A 113 -12.80 -5.88 -8.56
C HIS A 113 -12.63 -6.80 -7.36
N GLY A 114 -12.93 -8.09 -7.48
CA GLY A 114 -13.03 -8.98 -6.33
C GLY A 114 -14.38 -8.88 -5.63
N ILE A 115 -14.45 -9.48 -4.44
CA ILE A 115 -15.69 -9.53 -3.66
C ILE A 115 -15.67 -8.42 -2.61
N CYS A 116 -16.76 -7.66 -2.51
CA CYS A 116 -16.92 -6.69 -1.43
C CYS A 116 -17.11 -7.44 -0.10
N LEU A 117 -16.31 -7.13 0.93
CA LEU A 117 -16.38 -7.79 2.24
C LEU A 117 -17.75 -7.64 2.91
N GLU A 118 -18.47 -6.56 2.62
CA GLU A 118 -19.84 -6.33 3.09
C GLU A 118 -20.85 -7.34 2.52
N GLU A 119 -20.60 -7.86 1.31
CA GLU A 119 -21.46 -8.84 0.62
C GLU A 119 -21.21 -10.28 1.11
N LEU A 120 -20.10 -10.50 1.81
CA LEU A 120 -19.78 -11.77 2.46
C LEU A 120 -20.54 -11.92 3.78
N ASP A 121 -20.94 -13.16 4.08
CA ASP A 121 -21.38 -13.50 5.43
C ASP A 121 -20.23 -13.39 6.45
N GLU A 122 -20.54 -13.46 7.74
CA GLU A 122 -19.57 -13.30 8.82
C GLU A 122 -18.43 -14.33 8.73
N THR A 123 -18.72 -15.59 8.43
CA THR A 123 -17.70 -16.65 8.33
C THR A 123 -16.80 -16.44 7.12
N GLN A 124 -17.36 -16.09 5.96
CA GLN A 124 -16.60 -15.81 4.74
C GLN A 124 -15.70 -14.57 4.93
N ARG A 125 -16.22 -13.53 5.57
CA ARG A 125 -15.48 -12.31 5.90
C ARG A 125 -14.34 -12.57 6.87
N GLU A 126 -14.58 -13.35 7.93
CA GLU A 126 -13.54 -13.77 8.87
C GLU A 126 -12.41 -14.53 8.17
N ARG A 127 -12.74 -15.41 7.21
CA ARG A 127 -11.75 -16.14 6.42
C ARG A 127 -10.94 -15.21 5.50
N ALA A 128 -11.58 -14.26 4.83
CA ALA A 128 -10.88 -13.25 4.03
C ALA A 128 -9.88 -12.45 4.89
N MET A 129 -10.34 -11.98 6.06
CA MET A 129 -9.49 -11.25 7.00
C MET A 129 -8.42 -12.14 7.63
N ALA A 130 -8.63 -13.45 7.75
CA ALA A 130 -7.61 -14.39 8.18
C ALA A 130 -6.45 -14.47 7.17
N VAL A 131 -6.71 -14.45 5.85
CA VAL A 131 -5.64 -14.39 4.84
C VAL A 131 -4.75 -13.16 5.08
N VAL A 132 -5.37 -12.00 5.31
CA VAL A 132 -4.65 -10.76 5.57
C VAL A 132 -3.88 -10.82 6.89
N ARG A 133 -4.52 -11.30 7.95
CA ARG A 133 -3.92 -11.44 9.28
C ARG A 133 -2.69 -12.35 9.28
N GLU A 134 -2.76 -13.49 8.58
CA GLU A 134 -1.63 -14.42 8.51
C GLU A 134 -0.51 -13.94 7.57
N SER A 135 -0.77 -12.94 6.72
CA SER A 135 0.23 -12.32 5.84
C SER A 135 1.00 -11.16 6.50
N LEU A 136 0.38 -10.49 7.48
CA LEU A 136 0.90 -9.27 8.10
C LEU A 136 1.43 -9.53 9.51
N SER A 137 2.21 -8.58 10.04
CA SER A 137 2.47 -8.55 11.49
C SER A 137 1.19 -8.16 12.24
N ALA A 138 1.18 -8.39 13.55
CA ALA A 138 0.07 -7.94 14.40
C ALA A 138 -0.13 -6.41 14.33
N ASP A 139 0.97 -5.65 14.26
CA ASP A 139 0.94 -4.18 14.12
C ASP A 139 0.43 -3.76 12.72
N GLY A 140 0.89 -4.43 11.65
CA GLY A 140 0.44 -4.17 10.29
C GLY A 140 -1.04 -4.48 10.07
N TYR A 141 -1.51 -5.61 10.60
CA TYR A 141 -2.92 -6.00 10.57
C TYR A 141 -3.77 -5.04 11.40
N GLY A 142 -3.33 -4.71 12.61
CA GLY A 142 -4.02 -3.74 13.48
C GLY A 142 -4.15 -2.37 12.83
N GLN A 143 -3.06 -1.85 12.25
CA GLN A 143 -3.07 -0.59 11.51
C GLN A 143 -4.11 -0.64 10.37
N MET A 144 -4.12 -1.70 9.56
CA MET A 144 -5.09 -1.82 8.47
C MET A 144 -6.54 -1.84 8.96
N VAL A 145 -6.84 -2.61 10.00
CA VAL A 145 -8.17 -2.69 10.61
C VAL A 145 -8.61 -1.35 11.20
N ASP A 146 -7.71 -0.63 11.87
CA ASP A 146 -8.01 0.71 12.40
C ASP A 146 -8.35 1.71 11.28
N LEU A 147 -7.74 1.57 10.11
CA LEU A 147 -8.08 2.41 8.94
C LEU A 147 -9.46 2.05 8.36
N MET A 148 -9.81 0.76 8.34
CA MET A 148 -11.16 0.31 7.98
C MET A 148 -12.20 0.86 8.97
N HIS A 149 -11.89 0.84 10.27
CA HIS A 149 -12.72 1.44 11.32
C HIS A 149 -12.87 2.96 11.15
N LEU A 150 -11.78 3.66 10.83
CA LEU A 150 -11.83 5.10 10.54
C LEU A 150 -12.69 5.41 9.31
N ASN A 151 -12.82 4.50 8.36
CA ASN A 151 -13.77 4.66 7.26
C ASN A 151 -15.23 4.66 7.72
N LEU A 152 -15.60 3.78 8.68
CA LEU A 152 -16.92 3.86 9.32
C LEU A 152 -17.10 5.18 10.08
N THR A 153 -16.06 5.65 10.80
CA THR A 153 -16.14 6.95 11.48
C THR A 153 -16.50 8.07 10.51
N ILE A 154 -16.00 8.05 9.27
CA ILE A 154 -16.42 9.00 8.24
C ILE A 154 -17.89 8.84 7.90
N GLY A 155 -18.36 7.60 7.72
CA GLY A 155 -19.77 7.29 7.49
C GLY A 155 -20.67 7.89 8.57
N GLU A 156 -20.38 7.63 9.83
CA GLU A 156 -21.14 8.14 10.99
C GLU A 156 -21.11 9.68 11.05
N LEU A 157 -19.95 10.31 10.82
CA LEU A 157 -19.83 11.77 10.83
C LEU A 157 -20.63 12.43 9.70
N SER A 158 -20.69 11.79 8.54
CA SER A 158 -21.34 12.32 7.34
C SER A 158 -22.79 11.86 7.17
N GLY A 159 -23.29 10.94 8.00
CA GLY A 159 -24.59 10.27 7.83
C GLY A 159 -24.66 9.46 6.54
N ASN A 160 -23.55 8.83 6.14
CA ASN A 160 -23.40 8.06 4.90
C ASN A 160 -22.72 6.71 5.15
N GLU A 161 -23.20 5.97 6.15
CA GLU A 161 -22.71 4.63 6.51
C GLU A 161 -22.91 3.61 5.37
N GLU A 162 -23.92 3.83 4.51
CA GLU A 162 -24.08 3.03 3.29
C GLU A 162 -22.88 3.19 2.36
N GLY A 163 -22.37 4.40 2.18
CA GLY A 163 -21.26 4.69 1.27
C GLY A 163 -19.87 4.56 1.91
N LEU A 164 -19.77 4.56 3.24
CA LEU A 164 -18.53 4.63 3.99
C LEU A 164 -18.68 3.82 5.29
N ASN A 165 -18.25 2.56 5.28
CA ASN A 165 -18.26 1.67 6.45
C ASN A 165 -17.01 0.79 6.50
N GLU A 166 -16.86 0.03 7.57
CA GLU A 166 -15.69 -0.80 7.84
C GLU A 166 -15.58 -2.04 6.92
N TRP A 167 -16.61 -2.37 6.14
CA TRP A 167 -16.65 -3.54 5.26
C TRP A 167 -16.74 -3.19 3.77
N LEU A 168 -16.76 -1.91 3.40
CA LEU A 168 -16.77 -1.46 2.01
C LEU A 168 -15.36 -1.47 1.40
N TYR A 169 -14.81 -2.68 1.35
CA TYR A 169 -13.49 -3.03 0.85
C TYR A 169 -13.61 -4.27 -0.02
N TRP A 170 -12.81 -4.35 -1.07
CA TRP A 170 -12.82 -5.45 -2.01
C TRP A 170 -11.61 -6.35 -1.80
N PHE A 171 -11.86 -7.65 -1.73
CA PHE A 171 -10.84 -8.66 -1.58
C PHE A 171 -10.76 -9.53 -2.84
N SER A 172 -9.56 -9.62 -3.38
CA SER A 172 -9.25 -10.37 -4.60
C SER A 172 -8.11 -11.35 -4.35
N VAL A 173 -8.21 -12.56 -4.90
CA VAL A 173 -7.14 -13.56 -4.91
C VAL A 173 -6.64 -13.75 -6.34
N TYR A 174 -5.33 -13.74 -6.51
CA TYR A 174 -4.65 -13.89 -7.79
C TYR A 174 -3.83 -15.18 -7.79
N GLY A 175 -3.93 -16.00 -8.85
CA GLY A 175 -3.22 -17.26 -8.97
C GLY A 175 -3.84 -18.42 -8.18
N GLU A 176 -3.01 -19.38 -7.78
CA GLU A 176 -3.46 -20.67 -7.23
C GLU A 176 -2.70 -21.08 -5.96
N PRO A 177 -3.14 -20.62 -4.77
CA PRO A 177 -2.48 -20.99 -3.50
C PRO A 177 -2.48 -22.50 -3.25
N GLU A 178 -3.56 -23.19 -3.65
CA GLU A 178 -3.83 -24.62 -3.37
C GLU A 178 -2.79 -25.57 -4.02
N ASN A 179 -2.11 -25.11 -5.08
CA ASN A 179 -1.20 -25.94 -5.88
C ASN A 179 0.28 -25.60 -5.64
N GLY A 180 0.58 -24.74 -4.66
CA GLY A 180 1.95 -24.27 -4.38
C GLY A 180 2.55 -23.39 -5.49
N GLY A 181 1.73 -22.94 -6.45
CA GLY A 181 2.12 -21.99 -7.47
C GLY A 181 2.23 -20.57 -6.92
N PRO A 182 2.78 -19.63 -7.70
CA PRO A 182 2.73 -18.22 -7.33
C PRO A 182 1.29 -17.75 -7.18
N TRP A 183 1.03 -17.01 -6.11
CA TRP A 183 -0.29 -16.46 -5.83
C TRP A 183 -0.16 -15.17 -5.03
N GLY A 184 -1.25 -14.43 -4.92
CA GLY A 184 -1.30 -13.25 -4.09
C GLY A 184 -2.72 -12.82 -3.79
N TRP A 185 -2.84 -11.73 -3.03
CA TRP A 185 -4.11 -11.11 -2.73
C TRP A 185 -4.01 -9.59 -2.80
N GLN A 186 -5.15 -8.95 -3.05
CA GLN A 186 -5.33 -7.51 -2.91
C GLN A 186 -6.52 -7.26 -1.98
N LEU A 187 -6.34 -6.36 -1.01
CA LEU A 187 -7.44 -5.68 -0.34
C LEU A 187 -7.43 -4.22 -0.78
N ASP A 188 -8.51 -3.72 -1.38
CA ASP A 188 -8.61 -2.33 -1.83
C ASP A 188 -9.93 -1.65 -1.46
N GLY A 189 -9.85 -0.37 -1.12
CA GLY A 189 -11.00 0.44 -0.73
C GLY A 189 -10.59 1.86 -0.36
N HIS A 190 -11.49 2.60 0.30
CA HIS A 190 -11.19 3.95 0.74
C HIS A 190 -10.05 3.92 1.76
N HIS A 191 -8.96 4.62 1.43
CA HIS A 191 -7.74 4.74 2.21
C HIS A 191 -6.94 3.46 2.53
N VAL A 192 -7.37 2.28 2.11
CA VAL A 192 -6.62 1.04 2.28
C VAL A 192 -6.44 0.37 0.92
N ASN A 193 -5.19 0.20 0.51
CA ASN A 193 -4.83 -0.72 -0.56
C ASN A 193 -3.57 -1.49 -0.19
N VAL A 194 -3.67 -2.81 -0.09
CA VAL A 194 -2.54 -3.68 0.23
C VAL A 194 -2.49 -4.80 -0.80
N ASN A 195 -1.34 -4.94 -1.44
CA ASN A 195 -1.03 -6.03 -2.36
C ASN A 195 0.01 -6.93 -1.73
N CYS A 196 -0.23 -8.23 -1.76
CA CYS A 196 0.67 -9.23 -1.23
C CYS A 196 0.85 -10.34 -2.26
N VAL A 197 2.09 -10.71 -2.57
CA VAL A 197 2.43 -11.76 -3.53
C VAL A 197 3.39 -12.73 -2.88
N PHE A 198 3.14 -14.02 -3.05
CA PHE A 198 4.01 -15.12 -2.66
C PHE A 198 4.51 -15.85 -3.90
N VAL A 199 5.84 -15.99 -4.00
CA VAL A 199 6.49 -16.89 -4.96
C VAL A 199 7.29 -17.90 -4.13
N GLY A 200 6.69 -19.06 -3.87
CA GLY A 200 7.17 -19.97 -2.82
C GLY A 200 6.98 -19.34 -1.44
N ASP A 201 8.06 -19.21 -0.68
CA ASP A 201 8.06 -18.56 0.64
C ASP A 201 8.46 -17.07 0.60
N GLN A 202 8.88 -16.56 -0.57
CA GLN A 202 9.31 -15.19 -0.76
C GLN A 202 8.10 -14.29 -0.98
N MET A 203 7.99 -13.22 -0.18
CA MET A 203 6.84 -12.32 -0.15
C MET A 203 7.19 -10.93 -0.69
N VAL A 204 6.29 -10.33 -1.46
CA VAL A 204 6.29 -8.90 -1.81
C VAL A 204 5.00 -8.27 -1.33
N LEU A 205 5.09 -7.29 -0.44
CA LEU A 205 3.95 -6.58 0.15
C LEU A 205 3.77 -5.18 -0.45
N THR A 206 3.92 -5.06 -1.77
CA THR A 206 3.84 -3.77 -2.48
C THR A 206 3.17 -3.89 -3.85
N PRO A 207 2.44 -2.84 -4.29
CA PRO A 207 2.25 -1.56 -3.60
C PRO A 207 1.37 -1.67 -2.35
N SER A 208 1.67 -0.87 -1.33
CA SER A 208 0.87 -0.76 -0.11
C SER A 208 0.61 0.71 0.19
N PHE A 209 -0.62 1.15 -0.06
CA PHE A 209 -1.11 2.49 0.27
C PHE A 209 -2.00 2.41 1.51
N LEU A 210 -1.70 3.25 2.50
CA LEU A 210 -2.54 3.42 3.70
C LEU A 210 -2.75 4.92 3.94
N GLY A 211 -3.99 5.35 4.15
CA GLY A 211 -4.35 6.73 4.46
C GLY A 211 -5.42 6.84 5.53
N ALA A 212 -5.75 8.07 5.96
CA ALA A 212 -6.87 8.32 6.86
C ALA A 212 -7.29 9.79 6.84
N GLU A 213 -8.60 10.02 6.89
CA GLU A 213 -9.22 11.31 7.20
C GLU A 213 -10.57 11.07 7.90
N PRO A 214 -10.71 11.26 9.22
CA PRO A 214 -9.70 11.72 10.15
C PRO A 214 -8.66 10.65 10.49
N VAL A 215 -7.52 11.11 11.00
CA VAL A 215 -6.48 10.26 11.62
C VAL A 215 -6.77 9.90 13.08
N ILE A 216 -7.83 10.46 13.67
CA ILE A 216 -8.30 10.16 15.04
C ILE A 216 -9.84 10.09 15.03
N ALA A 217 -10.41 9.02 15.55
CA ALA A 217 -11.85 8.93 15.79
C ALA A 217 -12.21 9.62 17.11
N GLY A 218 -12.84 10.79 17.05
CA GLY A 218 -13.29 11.52 18.25
C GLY A 218 -14.64 11.06 18.81
N SER A 219 -15.38 10.23 18.07
CA SER A 219 -16.73 9.77 18.38
C SER A 219 -17.06 8.50 17.59
N GLY A 220 -18.28 7.99 17.75
CA GLY A 220 -18.77 6.85 16.98
C GLY A 220 -18.35 5.49 17.55
N LYS A 221 -18.65 4.42 16.82
CA LYS A 221 -18.39 3.03 17.24
C LYS A 221 -16.93 2.78 17.64
N TYR A 222 -15.99 3.47 16.97
CA TYR A 222 -14.55 3.27 17.10
C TYR A 222 -13.82 4.48 17.71
N ALA A 223 -14.51 5.27 18.54
CA ALA A 223 -13.91 6.39 19.25
C ALA A 223 -12.61 5.98 19.97
N GLY A 224 -11.55 6.75 19.78
CA GLY A 224 -10.21 6.47 20.31
C GLY A 224 -9.26 5.79 19.32
N SER A 225 -9.72 5.39 18.13
CA SER A 225 -8.82 4.92 17.05
C SER A 225 -7.88 6.02 16.61
N VAL A 226 -6.60 5.69 16.38
CA VAL A 226 -5.53 6.65 16.06
C VAL A 226 -4.61 6.09 14.98
N ALA A 227 -4.36 6.88 13.93
CA ALA A 227 -3.51 6.51 12.81
C ALA A 227 -2.30 7.44 12.64
N PHE A 228 -1.21 6.87 12.12
CA PHE A 228 0.01 7.52 11.62
C PHE A 228 0.82 8.41 12.58
N ARG A 229 0.55 8.37 13.89
CA ARG A 229 1.26 9.23 14.86
C ARG A 229 2.77 8.94 14.90
N HIS A 230 3.16 7.68 14.79
CA HIS A 230 4.56 7.28 14.86
C HIS A 230 5.31 7.65 13.57
N GLU A 231 4.73 7.37 12.40
CA GLU A 231 5.28 7.73 11.10
C GLU A 231 5.43 9.24 10.93
N GLU A 232 4.43 10.01 11.39
CA GLU A 232 4.48 11.47 11.40
C GLU A 232 5.58 11.98 12.36
N ALA A 233 5.62 11.50 13.60
CA ALA A 233 6.58 11.94 14.61
C ALA A 233 8.02 11.62 14.23
N LEU A 234 8.31 10.39 13.78
CA LEU A 234 9.66 9.99 13.36
C LEU A 234 10.11 10.74 12.11
N GLY A 235 9.21 11.02 11.16
CA GLY A 235 9.52 11.83 9.98
C GLY A 235 9.89 13.26 10.35
N GLN A 236 9.10 13.87 11.23
CA GLN A 236 9.38 15.20 11.77
C GLN A 236 10.67 15.24 12.58
N GLU A 237 10.91 14.25 13.45
CA GLU A 237 12.13 14.11 14.26
C GLU A 237 13.36 14.04 13.36
N LEU A 238 13.35 13.14 12.36
CA LEU A 238 14.47 12.96 11.46
C LEU A 238 14.84 14.27 10.77
N PHE A 239 13.86 14.97 10.18
CA PHE A 239 14.14 16.23 9.49
C PHE A 239 14.61 17.34 10.45
N THR A 240 14.03 17.40 11.65
CA THR A 240 14.39 18.41 12.65
C THR A 240 15.78 18.18 13.22
N ASP A 241 16.25 16.93 13.31
CA ASP A 241 17.61 16.61 13.75
C ASP A 241 18.68 16.88 12.68
N LEU A 242 18.30 17.09 11.40
CA LEU A 242 19.25 17.44 10.34
C LEU A 242 19.89 18.82 10.58
N GLY A 243 21.20 18.90 10.40
CA GLY A 243 21.93 20.17 10.39
C GLY A 243 21.65 21.02 9.13
N PRO A 244 22.03 22.31 9.10
CA PRO A 244 21.65 23.22 8.00
C PRO A 244 22.01 22.71 6.60
N LYS A 245 23.24 22.21 6.40
CA LYS A 245 23.69 21.65 5.12
C LYS A 245 22.98 20.35 4.74
N GLN A 246 22.56 19.56 5.72
CA GLN A 246 21.81 18.34 5.50
C GLN A 246 20.38 18.65 5.07
N ARG A 247 19.73 19.64 5.71
CA ARG A 247 18.41 20.13 5.33
C ARG A 247 18.40 20.69 3.90
N GLU A 248 19.40 21.50 3.53
CA GLU A 248 19.54 22.02 2.16
C GLU A 248 19.54 20.90 1.11
N ARG A 249 20.15 19.75 1.42
CA ARG A 249 20.17 18.58 0.53
C ARG A 249 18.87 17.77 0.57
N ALA A 250 18.23 17.69 1.74
CA ALA A 250 17.00 16.92 1.93
C ALA A 250 15.77 17.61 1.32
N VAL A 251 15.69 18.94 1.37
CA VAL A 251 14.55 19.70 0.83
C VAL A 251 14.54 19.62 -0.69
N ILE A 252 13.44 19.11 -1.25
CA ILE A 252 13.24 18.98 -2.71
C ILE A 252 12.23 19.99 -3.26
N ALA A 253 11.41 20.60 -2.40
CA ALA A 253 10.45 21.64 -2.73
C ALA A 253 10.05 22.43 -1.47
N ASP A 254 9.65 23.69 -1.64
CA ASP A 254 9.14 24.52 -0.54
C ASP A 254 7.71 24.13 -0.14
N THR A 255 6.89 23.72 -1.11
CA THR A 255 5.49 23.34 -0.92
C THR A 255 5.29 21.85 -1.09
N LEU A 256 4.26 21.29 -0.44
CA LEU A 256 3.88 19.90 -0.59
C LEU A 256 3.52 19.58 -2.05
N PRO A 257 3.76 18.35 -2.52
CA PRO A 257 3.22 17.91 -3.80
C PRO A 257 1.69 17.94 -3.77
N ALA A 258 1.06 18.03 -4.94
CA ALA A 258 -0.40 18.04 -5.05
C ALA A 258 -1.02 16.67 -4.67
N GLU A 259 -0.30 15.59 -4.96
CA GLU A 259 -0.60 14.20 -4.64
C GLU A 259 0.72 13.42 -4.58
N LEU A 260 0.71 12.23 -4.00
CA LEU A 260 1.80 11.25 -4.07
C LEU A 260 2.37 11.11 -5.49
N PHE A 261 3.70 11.07 -5.61
CA PHE A 261 4.36 10.91 -6.91
C PHE A 261 4.13 9.51 -7.48
N VAL A 262 4.00 8.49 -6.63
CA VAL A 262 3.84 7.07 -7.05
C VAL A 262 2.53 6.45 -6.54
N GLY A 263 1.49 7.28 -6.42
CA GLY A 263 0.13 6.86 -6.04
C GLY A 263 -0.57 5.94 -7.05
N ALA A 264 -1.89 5.80 -6.91
CA ALA A 264 -2.72 4.94 -7.76
C ALA A 264 -2.53 5.24 -9.26
N PHE A 265 -2.48 4.19 -10.08
CA PHE A 265 -2.28 4.26 -11.54
C PHE A 265 -0.94 4.87 -12.00
N ARG A 266 0.05 5.00 -11.11
CA ARG A 266 1.39 5.51 -11.42
C ARG A 266 2.46 4.42 -11.32
N ASP A 267 2.10 3.20 -11.75
CA ASP A 267 2.96 2.02 -11.61
C ASP A 267 4.25 2.09 -12.43
N ASN A 268 4.26 2.84 -13.52
CA ASN A 268 5.42 3.03 -14.41
C ASN A 268 6.06 4.42 -14.24
N TYR A 269 5.85 5.07 -13.10
CA TYR A 269 6.29 6.44 -12.89
C TYR A 269 7.82 6.55 -12.90
N GLU A 270 8.33 7.56 -13.61
CA GLU A 270 9.74 7.90 -13.62
C GLU A 270 10.03 8.89 -12.50
N LEU A 271 10.88 8.49 -11.55
CA LEU A 271 11.24 9.30 -10.41
C LEU A 271 12.72 9.17 -10.09
N ASP A 272 13.49 10.23 -10.31
CA ASP A 272 14.91 10.23 -9.99
C ASP A 272 15.18 10.32 -8.47
N TYR A 273 16.32 9.79 -8.05
CA TYR A 273 16.82 9.94 -6.69
C TYR A 273 17.08 11.41 -6.37
N ARG A 274 16.50 11.88 -5.26
CA ARG A 274 16.66 13.24 -4.74
C ARG A 274 16.62 13.19 -3.22
N GLY A 275 17.26 14.16 -2.59
CA GLY A 275 17.31 14.27 -1.13
C GLY A 275 18.71 14.01 -0.57
N LEU A 276 18.78 13.93 0.75
CA LEU A 276 19.99 13.61 1.50
C LEU A 276 20.21 12.09 1.48
N PRO A 277 21.31 11.58 0.91
CA PRO A 277 21.65 10.16 1.05
C PRO A 277 21.89 9.81 2.52
N LEU A 278 21.48 8.62 2.95
CA LEU A 278 21.64 8.15 4.33
C LEU A 278 23.11 8.09 4.76
N SER A 279 24.04 7.88 3.81
CA SER A 279 25.49 7.97 4.05
C SER A 279 25.97 9.37 4.46
N GLY A 280 25.16 10.41 4.23
CA GLY A 280 25.42 11.79 4.66
C GLY A 280 24.81 12.14 6.02
N MET A 281 24.21 11.18 6.72
CA MET A 281 23.61 11.35 8.06
C MET A 281 24.60 10.97 9.17
N THR A 282 24.41 11.55 10.37
CA THR A 282 25.10 11.09 11.58
C THR A 282 24.58 9.71 12.01
N PRO A 283 25.30 8.97 12.87
CA PRO A 283 24.80 7.70 13.38
C PRO A 283 23.41 7.79 14.06
N GLY A 284 23.12 8.88 14.76
CA GLY A 284 21.81 9.11 15.39
C GLY A 284 20.70 9.31 14.36
N GLN A 285 20.89 10.24 13.42
CA GLN A 285 19.95 10.50 12.31
C GLN A 285 19.69 9.25 11.47
N ARG A 286 20.75 8.49 11.15
CA ARG A 286 20.66 7.20 10.47
C ARG A 286 19.83 6.21 11.28
N GLY A 287 20.01 6.16 12.59
CA GLY A 287 19.18 5.37 13.51
C GLY A 287 17.69 5.74 13.43
N THR A 288 17.34 7.03 13.46
CA THR A 288 15.94 7.49 13.30
C THR A 288 15.39 7.16 11.91
N ALA A 289 16.19 7.32 10.85
CA ALA A 289 15.80 6.94 9.48
C ALA A 289 15.48 5.44 9.34
N LEU A 290 16.31 4.57 9.93
CA LEU A 290 16.09 3.12 9.90
C LEU A 290 14.89 2.71 10.77
N GLN A 291 14.66 3.38 11.90
CA GLN A 291 13.43 3.19 12.70
C GLN A 291 12.18 3.55 11.88
N LEU A 292 12.22 4.67 11.16
CA LEU A 292 11.12 5.10 10.31
C LEU A 292 10.88 4.14 9.15
N LEU A 293 11.91 3.72 8.41
CA LEU A 293 11.80 2.67 7.39
C LEU A 293 11.25 1.36 7.97
N GLY A 294 11.65 1.01 9.19
CA GLY A 294 11.13 -0.13 9.93
C GLY A 294 9.61 -0.06 10.16
N ARG A 295 9.00 1.12 10.37
CA ARG A 295 7.54 1.25 10.49
C ARG A 295 6.80 0.78 9.24
N TYR A 296 7.39 0.98 8.08
CA TYR A 296 6.82 0.57 6.81
C TYR A 296 7.08 -0.90 6.50
N VAL A 297 8.31 -1.36 6.71
CA VAL A 297 8.72 -2.73 6.42
C VAL A 297 8.05 -3.72 7.38
N ASN A 298 7.91 -3.36 8.66
CA ASN A 298 7.35 -4.23 9.70
C ASN A 298 5.82 -4.36 9.63
N ARG A 299 5.16 -3.84 8.58
CA ARG A 299 3.79 -4.24 8.24
C ARG A 299 3.72 -5.72 7.87
N ALA A 300 4.79 -6.24 7.26
CA ALA A 300 5.00 -7.67 7.03
C ALA A 300 5.32 -8.41 8.35
N GLY A 301 5.03 -9.70 8.42
CA GLY A 301 5.44 -10.55 9.54
C GLY A 301 6.97 -10.60 9.72
N ASP A 302 7.45 -10.81 10.96
CA ASP A 302 8.85 -10.62 11.38
C ASP A 302 9.90 -11.20 10.43
N HIS A 303 9.68 -12.42 9.93
CA HIS A 303 10.65 -13.07 9.04
C HIS A 303 10.74 -12.38 7.68
N HIS A 304 9.59 -12.09 7.05
CA HIS A 304 9.55 -11.37 5.78
C HIS A 304 10.02 -9.92 5.94
N ALA A 305 9.67 -9.26 7.06
CA ALA A 305 10.14 -7.93 7.38
C ALA A 305 11.67 -7.90 7.54
N ARG A 306 12.28 -8.90 8.20
CA ARG A 306 13.73 -9.04 8.29
C ARG A 306 14.38 -9.20 6.92
N VAL A 307 13.85 -10.10 6.09
CA VAL A 307 14.34 -10.30 4.70
C VAL A 307 14.29 -8.98 3.92
N ARG A 308 13.18 -8.26 4.02
CA ARG A 308 12.99 -6.98 3.36
C ARG A 308 13.93 -5.90 3.89
N MET A 309 14.15 -5.85 5.21
CA MET A 309 15.06 -4.89 5.82
C MET A 309 16.53 -5.17 5.47
N GLU A 310 16.92 -6.45 5.32
CA GLU A 310 18.25 -6.83 4.82
C GLU A 310 18.48 -6.30 3.40
N GLU A 311 17.49 -6.37 2.51
CA GLU A 311 17.55 -5.76 1.16
C GLU A 311 17.73 -4.24 1.24
N VAL A 312 16.95 -3.57 2.10
CA VAL A 312 17.05 -2.11 2.30
C VAL A 312 18.43 -1.72 2.81
N LEU A 313 18.98 -2.44 3.79
CA LEU A 313 20.30 -2.18 4.35
C LEU A 313 21.43 -2.43 3.34
N ALA A 314 21.30 -3.44 2.46
CA ALA A 314 22.27 -3.68 1.39
C ALA A 314 22.36 -2.51 0.39
N HIS A 315 21.30 -1.71 0.28
CA HIS A 315 21.22 -0.52 -0.57
C HIS A 315 21.12 0.78 0.22
N GLU A 316 21.54 0.79 1.47
CA GLU A 316 21.42 1.97 2.31
C GLU A 316 22.23 3.16 1.77
N GLY A 317 23.42 2.89 1.22
CA GLY A 317 24.27 3.91 0.59
C GLY A 317 23.61 4.61 -0.60
N ASP A 318 22.66 3.93 -1.26
CA ASP A 318 21.86 4.43 -2.40
C ASP A 318 20.49 4.96 -1.96
N THR A 319 20.19 4.95 -0.65
CA THR A 319 18.90 5.39 -0.11
C THR A 319 18.94 6.88 0.18
N HIS A 320 17.95 7.61 -0.31
CA HIS A 320 17.84 9.06 -0.17
C HIS A 320 16.59 9.45 0.63
N PHE A 321 16.75 10.37 1.58
CA PHE A 321 15.65 11.01 2.31
C PHE A 321 15.37 12.40 1.75
N ALA A 322 14.14 12.61 1.28
CA ALA A 322 13.66 13.87 0.74
C ALA A 322 12.54 14.47 1.61
N TRP A 323 12.43 15.80 1.59
CA TRP A 323 11.48 16.57 2.39
C TRP A 323 10.84 17.71 1.58
N ALA A 324 9.59 18.03 1.88
CA ALA A 324 8.95 19.27 1.46
C ALA A 324 7.99 19.79 2.54
N GLY A 325 7.84 21.11 2.65
CA GLY A 325 6.94 21.75 3.60
C GLY A 325 7.56 22.09 4.96
N ASP A 326 6.69 22.40 5.91
CA ASP A 326 7.04 22.96 7.22
C ASP A 326 7.05 21.85 8.29
N PRO A 327 8.18 21.60 8.99
CA PRO A 327 8.23 20.61 10.07
C PRO A 327 7.28 20.90 11.21
N ASP A 328 6.97 22.17 11.51
CA ASP A 328 6.02 22.54 12.56
C ASP A 328 4.56 22.58 12.05
N GLY A 329 4.39 22.58 10.73
CA GLY A 329 3.11 22.65 10.04
C GLY A 329 2.76 21.34 9.36
N THR A 330 2.61 21.40 8.04
CA THR A 330 2.35 20.24 7.19
C THR A 330 3.54 19.98 6.30
N PHE A 331 3.77 18.71 6.01
CA PHE A 331 4.96 18.26 5.31
C PHE A 331 4.71 16.98 4.50
N TYR A 332 5.67 16.73 3.62
CA TYR A 332 5.87 15.51 2.88
C TYR A 332 7.29 15.00 3.16
N TYR A 333 7.46 13.68 3.23
CA TYR A 333 8.78 13.08 3.13
C TYR A 333 8.77 11.85 2.23
N ARG A 334 9.97 11.50 1.74
CA ARG A 334 10.18 10.28 0.96
C ARG A 334 11.51 9.63 1.26
N PHE A 335 11.48 8.30 1.38
CA PHE A 335 12.68 7.48 1.17
C PHE A 335 12.64 6.91 -0.24
N HIS A 336 13.76 6.98 -0.96
CA HIS A 336 13.88 6.36 -2.27
C HIS A 336 15.24 5.70 -2.45
N SER A 337 15.23 4.40 -2.74
CA SER A 337 16.39 3.59 -3.07
C SER A 337 16.07 2.65 -4.25
N PRO A 338 17.03 1.88 -4.77
CA PRO A 338 16.76 0.87 -5.79
C PRO A 338 15.73 -0.18 -5.37
N VAL A 339 15.61 -0.46 -4.07
CA VAL A 339 14.80 -1.57 -3.57
C VAL A 339 13.56 -1.15 -2.83
N ILE A 340 13.49 0.06 -2.26
CA ILE A 340 12.30 0.56 -1.55
C ILE A 340 12.02 2.02 -1.87
N LEU A 341 10.74 2.37 -2.00
CA LEU A 341 10.28 3.74 -2.06
C LEU A 341 9.11 3.91 -1.08
N VAL A 342 9.25 4.87 -0.18
CA VAL A 342 8.23 5.24 0.80
C VAL A 342 7.88 6.71 0.61
N GLU A 343 6.60 7.05 0.54
CA GLU A 343 6.15 8.43 0.64
C GLU A 343 5.17 8.61 1.80
N PHE A 344 5.21 9.79 2.42
CA PHE A 344 4.25 10.28 3.40
C PHE A 344 3.84 11.69 3.00
N GLU A 345 2.54 12.01 3.08
CA GLU A 345 2.03 13.36 2.86
C GLU A 345 0.90 13.73 3.81
N HIS A 346 0.84 15.01 4.14
CA HIS A 346 -0.36 15.66 4.64
C HIS A 346 -1.22 16.19 3.50
N MET A 347 -2.51 15.91 3.52
CA MET A 347 -3.43 16.23 2.43
C MET A 347 -4.49 17.26 2.81
N PRO A 348 -5.01 18.02 1.83
CA PRO A 348 -6.24 18.79 2.00
C PRO A 348 -7.41 17.89 2.38
N GLY A 349 -8.41 18.46 3.05
CA GLY A 349 -9.56 17.69 3.48
C GLY A 349 -10.42 17.26 2.29
N VAL A 350 -10.73 15.97 2.19
CA VAL A 350 -11.69 15.42 1.22
C VAL A 350 -13.07 15.32 1.88
N ILE A 351 -13.10 14.89 3.12
CA ILE A 351 -14.26 14.85 4.00
C ILE A 351 -14.39 16.16 4.79
N PHE A 352 -13.28 16.69 5.30
CA PHE A 352 -13.26 17.98 5.97
C PHE A 352 -13.25 19.13 4.95
N GLY A 353 -13.90 20.24 5.31
CA GLY A 353 -14.07 21.42 4.46
C GLY A 353 -12.82 22.31 4.34
N ASN A 354 -11.60 21.79 4.54
CA ASN A 354 -10.36 22.55 4.36
C ASN A 354 -9.73 22.25 3.00
N ASP A 355 -9.42 23.29 2.23
CA ASP A 355 -8.76 23.19 0.91
C ASP A 355 -7.22 23.30 0.99
N HIS A 356 -6.67 23.39 2.19
CA HIS A 356 -5.23 23.36 2.47
C HIS A 356 -4.85 22.06 3.19
N PRO A 357 -3.61 21.55 3.02
CA PRO A 357 -3.11 20.42 3.77
C PRO A 357 -3.31 20.53 5.28
N SER A 358 -3.57 19.42 5.95
CA SER A 358 -3.67 19.39 7.42
C SER A 358 -3.13 18.08 7.99
N ARG A 359 -2.74 18.11 9.27
CA ARG A 359 -2.31 16.91 10.02
C ARG A 359 -3.42 15.88 10.28
N ARG A 360 -4.63 16.12 9.77
CA ARG A 360 -5.82 15.29 9.96
C ARG A 360 -6.16 14.43 8.76
N HIS A 361 -5.47 14.63 7.64
CA HIS A 361 -5.56 13.79 6.46
C HIS A 361 -4.14 13.39 6.05
N ILE A 362 -3.81 12.12 6.21
CA ILE A 362 -2.47 11.59 5.92
C ILE A 362 -2.60 10.48 4.88
N HIS A 363 -1.67 10.46 3.93
CA HIS A 363 -1.43 9.30 3.08
C HIS A 363 0.00 8.79 3.28
N THR A 364 0.14 7.48 3.16
CA THR A 364 1.43 6.80 3.04
C THR A 364 1.39 5.80 1.90
N ILE A 365 2.51 5.60 1.22
CA ILE A 365 2.66 4.53 0.25
C ILE A 365 4.03 3.88 0.35
N VAL A 366 4.07 2.57 0.15
CA VAL A 366 5.29 1.79 -0.02
C VAL A 366 5.24 1.13 -1.39
N ARG A 367 6.29 1.32 -2.18
CA ARG A 367 6.53 0.66 -3.46
C ARG A 367 7.82 -0.14 -3.39
N THR A 368 7.92 -1.17 -4.20
CA THR A 368 9.18 -1.84 -4.55
C THR A 368 9.53 -1.43 -5.99
N PRO A 369 10.46 -0.45 -6.17
CA PRO A 369 10.86 0.04 -7.49
C PRO A 369 11.48 -1.06 -8.36
N ASN A 370 11.85 -0.69 -9.59
CA ASN A 370 12.60 -1.53 -10.51
C ASN A 370 11.94 -2.88 -10.83
N ALA A 371 10.65 -2.83 -11.21
CA ALA A 371 9.80 -3.99 -11.48
C ALA A 371 9.54 -4.92 -10.27
N GLY A 372 9.80 -4.46 -9.04
CA GLY A 372 9.60 -5.28 -7.85
C GLY A 372 8.15 -5.34 -7.33
N ASP A 373 7.33 -4.32 -7.58
CA ASP A 373 5.90 -4.33 -7.21
C ASP A 373 5.16 -5.50 -7.85
N TYR A 374 4.12 -5.98 -7.15
CA TYR A 374 3.34 -7.16 -7.56
C TYR A 374 4.18 -8.44 -7.72
N GLY A 375 5.40 -8.44 -7.17
CA GLY A 375 6.36 -9.54 -7.38
C GLY A 375 6.69 -9.77 -8.86
N ALA A 376 6.50 -8.78 -9.75
CA ALA A 376 6.56 -9.00 -11.18
C ALA A 376 7.91 -9.57 -11.65
N ASP A 377 9.03 -9.07 -11.13
CA ASP A 377 10.34 -9.65 -11.45
C ASP A 377 10.53 -11.07 -10.87
N LEU A 378 9.95 -11.38 -9.71
CA LEU A 378 9.98 -12.74 -9.14
C LEU A 378 9.13 -13.70 -9.97
N LEU A 379 7.94 -13.28 -10.41
CA LEU A 379 7.06 -14.05 -11.29
C LEU A 379 7.72 -14.31 -12.64
N ARG A 380 8.38 -13.30 -13.23
CA ARG A 380 9.19 -13.46 -14.45
C ARG A 380 10.29 -14.52 -14.26
N GLN A 381 11.06 -14.43 -13.18
CA GLN A 381 12.10 -15.41 -12.85
C GLN A 381 11.54 -16.81 -12.64
N HIS A 382 10.38 -16.94 -11.96
CA HIS A 382 9.71 -18.22 -11.77
C HIS A 382 9.30 -18.84 -13.11
N HIS A 383 8.66 -18.06 -13.98
CA HIS A 383 8.28 -18.49 -15.32
C HIS A 383 9.49 -18.94 -16.16
N GLU A 384 10.60 -18.19 -16.11
CA GLU A 384 11.83 -18.56 -16.79
C GLU A 384 12.49 -19.84 -16.26
N ARG A 385 12.30 -20.17 -14.98
CA ARG A 385 12.87 -21.38 -14.36
C ARG A 385 12.00 -22.62 -14.57
N HIS A 386 10.67 -22.48 -14.58
CA HIS A 386 9.74 -23.61 -14.52
C HIS A 386 8.88 -23.81 -15.78
N HIS A 387 8.76 -22.79 -16.65
CA HIS A 387 7.80 -22.79 -17.77
C HIS A 387 8.43 -22.42 -19.12
N ARG A 388 9.76 -22.54 -19.27
CA ARG A 388 10.40 -22.36 -20.59
C ARG A 388 9.84 -23.37 -21.59
N PRO A 389 9.41 -22.94 -22.79
CA PRO A 389 9.08 -23.85 -23.88
C PRO A 389 10.38 -24.52 -24.35
N GLY A 390 10.65 -25.73 -23.86
CA GLY A 390 11.86 -26.47 -24.20
C GLY A 390 12.19 -27.69 -23.33
N THR A 391 11.62 -27.82 -22.13
CA THR A 391 11.76 -29.04 -21.32
C THR A 391 10.45 -29.80 -21.27
N THR A 392 10.09 -30.41 -22.40
CA THR A 392 9.23 -31.59 -22.36
C THR A 392 9.98 -32.72 -21.66
N ASP A 393 9.27 -33.32 -20.72
CA ASP A 393 9.47 -34.51 -19.88
C ASP A 393 10.30 -35.71 -20.45
N HIS A 394 11.49 -35.48 -20.99
CA HIS A 394 12.35 -36.55 -21.53
C HIS A 394 13.70 -36.77 -20.82
N GLU A 395 14.05 -35.98 -19.80
CA GLU A 395 15.32 -36.17 -19.08
C GLU A 395 15.19 -36.73 -17.65
N ARG A 396 13.97 -36.95 -17.13
CA ARG A 396 13.80 -37.56 -15.80
C ARG A 396 13.99 -39.09 -15.77
N THR A 397 14.09 -39.76 -16.92
CA THR A 397 14.25 -41.23 -17.01
C THR A 397 15.66 -41.71 -17.37
N ARG A 398 16.70 -40.85 -17.35
CA ARG A 398 18.09 -41.25 -17.68
C ARG A 398 19.11 -41.21 -16.54
N ARG A 399 18.68 -41.03 -15.28
CA ARG A 399 19.55 -41.15 -14.09
C ARG A 399 19.28 -42.36 -13.20
N GLU A 400 18.52 -43.33 -13.69
CA GLU A 400 18.35 -44.65 -13.03
C GLU A 400 18.61 -45.77 -14.04
N LYS A 401 19.85 -45.85 -14.53
CA LYS A 401 20.55 -47.06 -14.97
C LYS A 401 22.02 -46.83 -14.74
#